data_AF-A0A0R3R945-F1
#
_entry.id   AF-A0A0R3R945-F1
#
_cell.length_a   1.000
_cell.length_b   1.000
_cell.length_c   1.000
_cell.angle_alpha   90.00
_cell.angle_beta   90.00
_cell.angle_gamma   90.00
#
_symmetry.space_group_name_H-M   'P 1'
#
loop_
_entity.id
_entity.type
_entity.pdbx_description
1 polymer ?
#
loop_
_entity_poly.entity_id
_entity_poly.type
_entity_poly.pdbx_seq_one_letter_code
_entity_poly.pdbx_strand_id
1 'polypeptide(L)'
;MNTDKQTNDSLPHPLTNGSSTTFATVKELAQNINYLSMDDQSITIKQTETERKGWLSKSQRITIENSWKRATKSNAREQVGIQLFGRILTARPEMKHLFGLQKIPEGRLKYDPRFRRHAIVFTKSFDYIVKNVAYKEKLEQHFQALGERHTTLQGRGFDPGYWDTFNDCMRQTVSLWGKDKDHRTANTWHTLVREMHLFLLLLRNSTNS
;
A
#
# COMPACT_ATOMS: atom_id res chain seq x y z
N MET A 1 17.42 -68.80 10.56
CA MET A 1 16.65 -69.30 9.40
C MET A 1 17.08 -68.47 8.20
N ASN A 2 17.85 -69.08 7.30
CA ASN A 2 18.36 -68.50 6.06
C ASN A 2 17.32 -68.64 4.94
N THR A 3 17.29 -67.67 4.04
CA THR A 3 17.05 -67.77 2.57
C THR A 3 17.30 -66.34 2.01
N ASP A 4 18.37 -66.05 1.26
CA ASP A 4 18.55 -66.25 -0.21
C ASP A 4 17.48 -65.50 -1.03
N LYS A 5 17.72 -64.78 -2.14
CA LYS A 5 18.87 -64.65 -3.09
C LYS A 5 18.51 -63.60 -4.17
N GLN A 6 19.53 -62.92 -4.74
CA GLN A 6 19.77 -62.59 -6.19
C GLN A 6 18.66 -61.93 -7.07
N THR A 7 18.86 -61.07 -8.08
CA THR A 7 20.01 -60.62 -8.91
C THR A 7 19.56 -59.52 -9.90
N ASN A 8 20.49 -58.61 -10.21
CA ASN A 8 20.93 -58.07 -11.52
C ASN A 8 20.01 -57.30 -12.51
N ASP A 9 20.50 -56.08 -12.79
CA ASP A 9 20.91 -55.50 -14.09
C ASP A 9 19.92 -54.98 -15.15
N SER A 10 20.36 -53.84 -15.71
CA SER A 10 20.23 -53.36 -17.11
C SER A 10 19.18 -52.27 -17.44
N LEU A 11 19.71 -51.06 -17.69
CA LEU A 11 19.24 -50.06 -18.69
C LEU A 11 19.43 -50.63 -20.12
N PRO A 12 18.74 -50.16 -21.21
CA PRO A 12 18.49 -48.75 -21.57
C PRO A 12 17.12 -48.39 -22.27
N HIS A 13 16.90 -47.07 -22.46
CA HIS A 13 15.86 -46.30 -23.21
C HIS A 13 15.49 -46.82 -24.63
N PRO A 14 14.37 -46.41 -25.33
CA PRO A 14 13.85 -45.02 -25.47
C PRO A 14 12.33 -44.74 -25.82
N LEU A 15 11.95 -43.43 -25.84
CA LEU A 15 10.83 -42.72 -26.56
C LEU A 15 9.37 -43.14 -26.21
N THR A 16 8.31 -42.32 -26.07
CA THR A 16 7.92 -40.95 -26.48
C THR A 16 6.57 -40.55 -25.83
N ASN A 17 6.37 -39.23 -25.67
CA ASN A 17 5.11 -38.45 -25.74
C ASN A 17 4.01 -38.55 -24.66
N GLY A 18 3.71 -37.39 -24.05
CA GLY A 18 2.46 -37.11 -23.32
C GLY A 18 2.54 -35.86 -22.42
N SER A 19 2.21 -34.68 -22.97
CA SER A 19 2.13 -33.32 -22.39
C SER A 19 1.65 -33.13 -20.94
N SER A 20 2.27 -32.20 -20.21
CA SER A 20 1.80 -30.79 -20.00
C SER A 20 2.55 -30.12 -18.82
N THR A 21 3.49 -29.19 -19.11
CA THR A 21 3.42 -27.73 -18.85
C THR A 21 3.00 -27.38 -17.41
N THR A 22 3.80 -26.77 -16.51
CA THR A 22 4.54 -25.50 -16.59
C THR A 22 5.48 -25.38 -15.37
N PHE A 23 6.80 -25.46 -15.56
CA PHE A 23 7.79 -25.00 -14.56
C PHE A 23 8.97 -24.34 -15.28
N ALA A 24 8.70 -23.14 -15.78
CA ALA A 24 9.68 -22.14 -16.23
C ALA A 24 8.86 -20.84 -16.26
N THR A 25 9.27 -19.69 -15.73
CA THR A 25 10.64 -19.18 -15.71
C THR A 25 10.71 -18.03 -14.71
N VAL A 26 11.67 -18.06 -13.78
CA VAL A 26 12.05 -16.94 -12.90
C VAL A 26 12.79 -15.85 -13.70
N LYS A 27 12.29 -15.48 -14.88
CA LYS A 27 13.00 -14.61 -15.85
C LYS A 27 12.08 -13.69 -16.64
N GLU A 28 10.95 -13.28 -16.07
CA GLU A 28 10.03 -12.35 -16.73
C GLU A 28 9.74 -11.13 -15.84
N LEU A 29 10.81 -10.47 -15.40
CA LEU A 29 10.75 -9.24 -14.57
C LEU A 29 11.64 -8.11 -15.10
N ALA A 30 12.07 -8.20 -16.36
CA ALA A 30 12.92 -7.18 -16.97
C ALA A 30 12.75 -7.13 -18.49
N GLN A 31 11.59 -6.71 -18.97
CA GLN A 31 11.40 -6.18 -20.33
C GLN A 31 9.99 -5.62 -20.45
N ASN A 32 9.88 -4.29 -20.53
CA ASN A 32 8.88 -3.54 -21.31
C ASN A 32 9.03 -2.03 -21.08
N ILE A 33 10.24 -1.50 -21.31
CA ILE A 33 10.43 -0.07 -21.61
C ILE A 33 10.96 -0.01 -23.04
N ASN A 34 10.02 0.00 -23.99
CA ASN A 34 10.16 0.71 -25.25
C ASN A 34 8.87 0.54 -26.04
N TYR A 35 8.00 1.55 -26.00
CA TYR A 35 7.10 1.81 -27.11
C TYR A 35 6.90 3.33 -27.25
N LEU A 36 7.41 3.83 -28.37
CA LEU A 36 7.03 5.05 -29.10
C LEU A 36 7.64 6.40 -28.67
N SER A 37 8.78 6.66 -29.31
CA SER A 37 9.16 7.99 -29.83
C SER A 37 8.54 8.16 -31.23
N MET A 38 7.80 9.25 -31.46
CA MET A 38 7.69 10.00 -32.73
C MET A 38 7.11 11.40 -32.44
N ASP A 39 7.64 12.41 -33.13
CA ASP A 39 7.59 13.84 -32.81
C ASP A 39 6.35 14.63 -33.30
N ASP A 40 6.16 15.77 -32.61
CA ASP A 40 5.86 17.14 -33.08
C ASP A 40 4.41 17.69 -33.22
N GLN A 41 4.32 18.94 -32.74
CA GLN A 41 3.39 20.05 -33.01
C GLN A 41 1.99 20.14 -32.33
N SER A 42 2.05 20.82 -31.16
CA SER A 42 1.37 22.09 -30.88
C SER A 42 -0.13 22.22 -31.20
N ILE A 43 -1.00 21.66 -30.35
CA ILE A 43 -2.38 22.15 -30.25
C ILE A 43 -2.81 22.24 -28.77
N THR A 44 -2.94 23.51 -28.34
CA THR A 44 -3.80 24.00 -27.24
C THR A 44 -3.20 24.05 -25.83
N ILE A 45 -2.20 24.91 -25.70
CA ILE A 45 -1.93 25.73 -24.50
C ILE A 45 -3.12 26.72 -24.32
N LYS A 46 -4.31 26.24 -23.91
CA LYS A 46 -5.45 27.11 -23.50
C LYS A 46 -6.36 26.53 -22.39
N GLN A 47 -6.02 25.40 -21.77
CA GLN A 47 -6.75 24.89 -20.57
C GLN A 47 -6.00 25.17 -19.24
N THR A 48 -5.05 26.10 -19.24
CA THR A 48 -4.00 26.20 -18.22
C THR A 48 -4.23 27.16 -17.04
N GLU A 49 -5.39 27.78 -16.82
CA GLU A 49 -5.53 28.74 -15.71
C GLU A 49 -6.53 28.37 -14.60
N THR A 50 -7.53 27.53 -14.86
CA THR A 50 -8.47 27.10 -13.80
C THR A 50 -8.04 25.82 -13.09
N GLU A 51 -7.23 24.97 -13.73
CA GLU A 51 -6.82 23.66 -13.20
C GLU A 51 -5.49 23.68 -12.41
N ARG A 52 -4.80 24.82 -12.37
CA ARG A 52 -3.50 24.99 -11.70
C ARG A 52 -3.57 25.59 -10.29
N LYS A 53 -4.69 25.45 -9.59
CA LYS A 53 -4.65 25.48 -8.12
C LYS A 53 -4.00 24.17 -7.66
N GLY A 54 -2.67 24.13 -7.70
CA GLY A 54 -1.88 22.93 -7.39
C GLY A 54 -2.39 22.28 -6.10
N TRP A 55 -2.65 20.96 -6.17
CA TRP A 55 -3.39 20.20 -5.15
C TRP A 55 -2.88 20.41 -3.71
N LEU A 56 -1.59 20.70 -3.57
CA LEU A 56 -0.97 21.25 -2.36
C LEU A 56 -0.01 22.39 -2.74
N SER A 57 -0.03 23.50 -2.00
CA SER A 57 0.93 24.59 -2.11
C SER A 57 2.34 24.16 -1.69
N LYS A 58 3.37 24.92 -2.11
CA LYS A 58 4.77 24.65 -1.71
C LYS A 58 4.95 24.63 -0.19
N SER A 59 4.31 25.57 0.53
CA SER A 59 4.35 25.61 2.00
C SER A 59 3.72 24.36 2.62
N GLN A 60 2.56 23.92 2.12
CA GLN A 60 1.90 22.70 2.59
C GLN A 60 2.77 21.45 2.40
N ARG A 61 3.42 21.32 1.24
CA ARG A 61 4.35 20.19 0.98
C ARG A 61 5.51 20.17 1.97
N ILE A 62 6.15 21.32 2.19
CA ILE A 62 7.24 21.47 3.17
C ILE A 62 6.74 21.11 4.59
N THR A 63 5.53 21.54 4.97
CA THR A 63 4.93 21.18 6.26
C THR A 63 4.74 19.66 6.39
N ILE A 64 4.24 18.99 5.36
CA ILE A 64 4.06 17.52 5.33
C ILE A 64 5.43 16.83 5.49
N GLU A 65 6.41 17.20 4.67
CA GLU A 65 7.74 16.60 4.68
C GLU A 65 8.44 16.76 6.03
N ASN A 66 8.44 17.97 6.60
CA ASN A 66 9.08 18.26 7.86
C ASN A 66 8.38 17.57 9.04
N SER A 67 7.05 17.56 9.06
CA SER A 67 6.30 16.89 10.13
C SER A 67 6.45 15.38 10.08
N TRP A 68 6.43 14.77 8.89
CA TRP A 68 6.72 13.35 8.73
C TRP A 68 8.13 12.98 9.17
N LYS A 69 9.14 13.77 8.76
CA LYS A 69 10.55 13.55 9.14
C LYS A 69 10.76 13.61 10.66
N ARG A 70 10.06 14.51 11.35
CA ARG A 70 10.07 14.57 12.83
C ARG A 70 9.39 13.34 13.45
N ALA A 71 8.20 13.00 12.97
CA ALA A 71 7.41 11.88 13.50
C ALA A 71 8.10 10.53 13.31
N THR A 72 8.89 10.38 12.25
CA THR A 72 9.59 9.13 11.89
C THR A 72 11.09 9.16 12.19
N LYS A 73 11.53 10.02 13.11
CA LYS A 73 12.95 10.09 13.48
C LYS A 73 13.35 8.82 14.27
N SER A 74 14.38 8.12 13.78
CA SER A 74 14.96 6.93 14.43
C SER A 74 13.90 5.88 14.81
N ASN A 75 13.89 5.42 16.08
CA ASN A 75 12.97 4.40 16.59
C ASN A 75 11.48 4.81 16.53
N ALA A 76 11.17 6.10 16.33
CA ALA A 76 9.78 6.57 16.21
C ALA A 76 9.11 6.16 14.89
N ARG A 77 9.89 5.82 13.85
CA ARG A 77 9.35 5.40 12.54
C ARG A 77 8.45 4.16 12.63
N GLU A 78 8.91 3.13 13.35
CA GLU A 78 8.12 1.93 13.59
C GLU A 78 6.91 2.24 14.48
N GLN A 79 7.08 3.14 15.44
CA GLN A 79 6.01 3.54 16.36
C GLN A 79 4.84 4.23 15.64
N VAL A 80 5.07 4.97 14.55
CA VAL A 80 3.99 5.58 13.78
C VAL A 80 3.08 4.50 13.18
N GLY A 81 3.66 3.49 12.52
CA GLY A 81 2.91 2.39 11.94
C GLY A 81 2.20 1.55 13.00
N ILE A 82 2.87 1.27 14.12
CA ILE A 82 2.29 0.53 15.25
C ILE A 82 1.11 1.29 15.85
N GLN A 83 1.23 2.60 16.05
CA GLN A 83 0.15 3.44 16.59
C GLN A 83 -1.04 3.50 15.64
N LEU A 84 -0.79 3.74 14.34
CA LEU A 84 -1.85 3.81 13.35
C LEU A 84 -2.59 2.48 13.24
N PHE A 85 -1.86 1.37 13.09
CA PHE A 85 -2.50 0.07 12.93
C PHE A 85 -3.21 -0.40 14.21
N GLY A 86 -2.63 -0.09 15.36
CA GLY A 86 -3.27 -0.32 16.66
C GLY A 86 -4.61 0.39 16.74
N ARG A 87 -4.65 1.70 16.45
CA ARG A 87 -5.89 2.50 16.44
C ARG A 87 -6.95 1.94 15.51
N ILE A 88 -6.56 1.49 14.31
CA ILE A 88 -7.50 0.86 13.36
C ILE A 88 -8.12 -0.39 13.95
N LEU A 89 -7.30 -1.31 14.51
CA LEU A 89 -7.82 -2.55 15.10
C LEU A 89 -8.56 -2.34 16.42
N THR A 90 -8.29 -1.25 17.15
CA THR A 90 -9.09 -0.83 18.31
C THR A 90 -10.45 -0.29 17.86
N ALA A 91 -10.49 0.54 16.82
CA ALA A 91 -11.73 1.13 16.29
C ALA A 91 -12.62 0.11 15.59
N ARG A 92 -12.02 -0.87 14.92
CA ARG A 92 -12.69 -1.95 14.17
C ARG A 92 -12.09 -3.31 14.51
N PRO A 93 -12.41 -3.88 15.69
CA PRO A 93 -11.85 -5.16 16.15
C PRO A 93 -12.15 -6.33 15.22
N GLU A 94 -13.24 -6.27 14.46
CA GLU A 94 -13.61 -7.28 13.47
C GLU A 94 -12.51 -7.45 12.41
N MET A 95 -11.80 -6.37 12.03
CA MET A 95 -10.74 -6.42 11.01
C MET A 95 -9.57 -7.34 11.39
N LYS A 96 -9.43 -7.71 12.67
CA LYS A 96 -8.34 -8.59 13.14
C LYS A 96 -8.29 -9.91 12.38
N HIS A 97 -9.43 -10.46 11.94
CA HIS A 97 -9.44 -11.72 11.20
C HIS A 97 -8.71 -11.61 9.85
N LEU A 98 -8.75 -10.45 9.19
CA LEU A 98 -8.08 -10.21 7.90
C LEU A 98 -6.56 -10.36 8.00
N PHE A 99 -6.02 -10.18 9.20
CA PHE A 99 -4.59 -10.25 9.50
C PHE A 99 -4.21 -11.49 10.32
N GLY A 100 -5.18 -12.38 10.62
CA GLY A 100 -4.97 -13.55 11.48
C GLY A 100 -4.73 -13.20 12.96
N LEU A 101 -5.18 -12.02 13.42
CA LEU A 101 -4.92 -11.48 14.75
C LEU A 101 -6.09 -11.66 15.73
N GLN A 102 -7.16 -12.33 15.35
CA GLN A 102 -8.42 -12.42 16.11
C GLN A 102 -8.28 -13.08 17.49
N LYS A 103 -7.25 -13.93 17.68
CA LYS A 103 -6.98 -14.59 18.97
C LYS A 103 -5.97 -13.85 19.84
N ILE A 104 -5.41 -12.73 19.35
CA ILE A 104 -4.35 -12.00 20.06
C ILE A 104 -4.99 -10.90 20.93
N PRO A 105 -4.73 -10.89 22.25
CA PRO A 105 -5.21 -9.84 23.14
C PRO A 105 -4.68 -8.46 22.72
N GLU A 106 -5.47 -7.41 22.91
CA GLU A 106 -5.15 -6.03 22.49
C GLU A 106 -3.77 -5.57 22.98
N GLY A 107 -3.49 -5.75 24.28
CA GLY A 107 -2.21 -5.37 24.89
C GLY A 107 -1.00 -6.14 24.36
N ARG A 108 -1.21 -7.24 23.63
CA ARG A 108 -0.18 -8.10 23.03
C ARG A 108 0.01 -7.88 21.53
N LEU A 109 -0.91 -7.20 20.84
CA LEU A 109 -0.87 -7.00 19.39
C LEU A 109 0.46 -6.40 18.91
N LYS A 110 0.97 -5.36 19.61
CA LYS A 110 2.21 -4.67 19.24
C LYS A 110 3.48 -5.54 19.25
N TYR A 111 3.40 -6.75 19.78
CA TYR A 111 4.49 -7.72 19.81
C TYR A 111 4.32 -8.85 18.78
N ASP A 112 3.13 -9.01 18.18
CA ASP A 112 2.89 -10.04 17.18
C ASP A 112 3.63 -9.71 15.85
N PRO A 113 4.39 -10.67 15.27
CA PRO A 113 5.13 -10.43 14.04
C PRO A 113 4.26 -10.03 12.84
N ARG A 114 3.03 -10.54 12.74
CA ARG A 114 2.09 -10.20 11.65
C ARG A 114 1.61 -8.77 11.81
N PHE A 115 1.31 -8.37 13.05
CA PHE A 115 0.96 -7.00 13.36
C PHE A 115 2.09 -6.03 12.97
N ARG A 116 3.32 -6.31 13.41
CA ARG A 116 4.49 -5.46 13.08
C ARG A 116 4.78 -5.41 11.59
N ARG A 117 4.68 -6.54 10.90
CA ARG A 117 4.86 -6.60 9.44
C ARG A 117 3.86 -5.69 8.73
N HIS A 118 2.60 -5.71 9.13
CA HIS A 118 1.59 -4.85 8.52
C HIS A 118 1.73 -3.37 8.93
N ALA A 119 2.12 -3.09 10.19
CA ALA A 119 2.48 -1.75 10.63
C ALA A 119 3.59 -1.11 9.77
N ILE A 120 4.60 -1.89 9.36
CA ILE A 120 5.67 -1.42 8.45
C ILE A 120 5.12 -1.06 7.07
N VAL A 121 4.09 -1.75 6.57
CA VAL A 121 3.46 -1.43 5.28
C VAL A 121 2.89 -0.02 5.31
N PHE A 122 2.17 0.36 6.38
CA PHE A 122 1.67 1.73 6.52
C PHE A 122 2.79 2.76 6.47
N THR A 123 3.85 2.56 7.26
CA THR A 123 4.96 3.52 7.28
C THR A 123 5.65 3.64 5.92
N LYS A 124 5.87 2.53 5.21
CA LYS A 124 6.45 2.55 3.86
C LYS A 124 5.55 3.24 2.84
N SER A 125 4.24 3.03 2.91
CA SER A 125 3.28 3.72 2.05
C SER A 125 3.34 5.22 2.26
N PHE A 126 3.35 5.69 3.52
CA PHE A 126 3.47 7.12 3.80
C PHE A 126 4.85 7.70 3.46
N ASP A 127 5.94 6.95 3.64
CA ASP A 127 7.26 7.35 3.15
C ASP A 127 7.24 7.62 1.64
N TYR A 128 6.58 6.75 0.86
CA TYR A 128 6.41 6.95 -0.57
C TYR A 128 5.55 8.18 -0.88
N ILE A 129 4.40 8.32 -0.21
CA ILE A 129 3.48 9.46 -0.44
C ILE A 129 4.19 10.78 -0.16
N VAL A 130 4.86 10.90 0.99
CA VAL A 130 5.54 12.13 1.40
C VAL A 130 6.69 12.47 0.44
N LYS A 131 7.49 11.48 0.01
CA LYS A 131 8.58 11.70 -0.96
C LYS A 131 8.09 12.17 -2.33
N ASN A 132 6.85 11.86 -2.69
CA ASN A 132 6.28 12.17 -3.99
C ASN A 132 5.15 13.20 -3.92
N VAL A 133 5.00 13.92 -2.79
CA VAL A 133 3.90 14.88 -2.56
C VAL A 133 3.89 16.08 -3.53
N ALA A 134 4.97 16.29 -4.28
CA ALA A 134 5.02 17.26 -5.37
C ALA A 134 4.41 16.75 -6.68
N TYR A 135 4.29 15.44 -6.86
CA TYR A 135 3.93 14.79 -8.13
C TYR A 135 2.52 14.18 -8.03
N LYS A 136 1.49 14.99 -8.30
CA LYS A 136 0.08 14.60 -8.13
C LYS A 136 -0.27 13.33 -8.92
N GLU A 137 -0.02 13.32 -10.23
CA GLU A 137 -0.35 12.20 -11.13
C GLU A 137 0.28 10.88 -10.66
N LYS A 138 1.53 10.93 -10.19
CA LYS A 138 2.24 9.77 -9.64
C LYS A 138 1.56 9.22 -8.38
N LEU A 139 1.03 10.11 -7.53
CA LEU A 139 0.28 9.71 -6.34
C LEU A 139 -1.12 9.21 -6.68
N GLU A 140 -1.79 9.79 -7.67
CA GLU A 140 -3.07 9.30 -8.18
C GLU A 140 -2.96 7.85 -8.67
N GLN A 141 -1.95 7.56 -9.51
CA GLN A 141 -1.65 6.20 -9.96
C GLN A 141 -1.34 5.26 -8.79
N HIS A 142 -0.60 5.74 -7.78
CA HIS A 142 -0.29 4.96 -6.59
C HIS A 142 -1.53 4.63 -5.76
N PHE A 143 -2.43 5.60 -5.56
CA PHE A 143 -3.69 5.43 -4.83
C PHE A 143 -4.65 4.53 -5.59
N GLN A 144 -4.69 4.65 -6.92
CA GLN A 144 -5.48 3.76 -7.77
C GLN A 144 -5.02 2.30 -7.60
N ALA A 145 -3.73 2.02 -7.80
CA ALA A 145 -3.19 0.68 -7.65
C ALA A 145 -3.36 0.12 -6.22
N LEU A 146 -3.38 1.00 -5.20
CA LEU A 146 -3.67 0.61 -3.82
C LEU A 146 -5.14 0.24 -3.63
N GLY A 147 -6.07 1.03 -4.18
CA GLY A 147 -7.51 0.77 -4.15
C GLY A 147 -7.87 -0.54 -4.84
N GLU A 148 -7.37 -0.75 -6.06
CA GLU A 148 -7.58 -1.99 -6.83
C GLU A 148 -7.15 -3.23 -6.05
N ARG A 149 -5.96 -3.18 -5.42
CA ARG A 149 -5.48 -4.26 -4.55
C ARG A 149 -6.45 -4.56 -3.40
N HIS A 150 -7.05 -3.54 -2.78
CA HIS A 150 -8.00 -3.75 -1.69
C HIS A 150 -9.38 -4.19 -2.17
N THR A 151 -9.79 -3.83 -3.39
CA THR A 151 -10.99 -4.39 -4.01
C THR A 151 -10.88 -5.91 -4.15
N THR A 152 -9.71 -6.43 -4.53
CA THR A 152 -9.50 -7.91 -4.58
C THR A 152 -9.60 -8.59 -3.20
N LEU A 153 -9.43 -7.83 -2.12
CA LEU A 153 -9.57 -8.32 -0.75
C LEU A 153 -11.03 -8.32 -0.25
N GLN A 154 -11.98 -7.71 -0.97
CA GLN A 154 -13.40 -7.70 -0.59
C GLN A 154 -13.95 -9.13 -0.53
N GLY A 155 -13.56 -10.00 -1.47
CA GLY A 155 -13.88 -11.43 -1.42
C GLY A 155 -13.32 -12.19 -0.20
N ARG A 156 -12.44 -11.55 0.58
CA ARG A 156 -11.87 -12.08 1.83
C ARG A 156 -12.42 -11.37 3.08
N GLY A 157 -13.46 -10.55 2.93
CA GLY A 157 -14.11 -9.81 4.01
C GLY A 157 -13.57 -8.39 4.24
N PHE A 158 -12.82 -7.80 3.29
CA PHE A 158 -12.48 -6.38 3.37
C PHE A 158 -13.71 -5.52 3.05
N ASP A 159 -14.17 -4.71 4.00
CA ASP A 159 -15.25 -3.76 3.82
C ASP A 159 -14.67 -2.40 3.34
N PRO A 160 -15.16 -1.82 2.23
CA PRO A 160 -14.79 -0.48 1.80
C PRO A 160 -14.93 0.62 2.87
N GLY A 161 -15.87 0.48 3.81
CA GLY A 161 -16.03 1.38 4.95
C GLY A 161 -14.82 1.41 5.91
N TYR A 162 -13.90 0.44 5.81
CA TYR A 162 -12.64 0.49 6.54
C TYR A 162 -11.73 1.64 6.08
N TRP A 163 -11.94 2.19 4.87
CA TRP A 163 -11.22 3.39 4.42
C TRP A 163 -11.58 4.63 5.22
N ASP A 164 -12.82 4.76 5.70
CA ASP A 164 -13.24 5.85 6.59
C ASP A 164 -12.55 5.72 7.95
N THR A 165 -12.55 4.50 8.49
CA THR A 165 -11.85 4.19 9.75
C THR A 165 -10.36 4.52 9.65
N PHE A 166 -9.73 4.15 8.53
CA PHE A 166 -8.34 4.48 8.25
C PHE A 166 -8.10 5.99 8.24
N ASN A 167 -8.95 6.74 7.54
CA ASN A 167 -8.88 8.21 7.43
C ASN A 167 -8.96 8.86 8.82
N ASP A 168 -9.92 8.46 9.66
CA ASP A 168 -10.08 8.97 11.02
C ASP A 168 -8.89 8.63 11.92
N CYS A 169 -8.42 7.38 11.89
CA CYS A 169 -7.26 6.95 12.67
C CYS A 169 -5.99 7.71 12.24
N MET A 170 -5.84 8.02 10.95
CA MET A 170 -4.71 8.79 10.45
C MET A 170 -4.77 10.24 10.94
N ARG A 171 -5.94 10.90 10.89
CA ARG A 171 -6.14 12.26 11.42
C ARG A 171 -5.79 12.35 12.90
N GLN A 172 -6.24 11.37 13.69
CA GLN A 172 -5.91 11.27 15.11
C GLN A 172 -4.40 11.06 15.32
N THR A 173 -3.78 10.19 14.54
CA THR A 173 -2.34 9.90 14.64
C THR A 173 -1.49 11.13 14.32
N VAL A 174 -1.83 11.88 13.26
CA VAL A 174 -1.15 13.14 12.90
C VAL A 174 -1.30 14.19 14.01
N SER A 175 -2.48 14.29 14.61
CA SER A 175 -2.74 15.26 15.68
C SER A 175 -1.85 15.06 16.90
N LEU A 176 -1.32 13.84 17.11
CA LEU A 176 -0.36 13.53 18.17
C LEU A 176 1.09 13.94 17.85
N TRP A 177 1.43 14.22 16.59
CA TRP A 177 2.79 14.61 16.20
C TRP A 177 3.12 16.08 16.48
N GLY A 178 2.11 16.88 16.83
CA GLY A 178 2.27 18.26 17.28
C GLY A 178 2.56 18.31 18.78
N LYS A 179 3.70 18.88 19.17
CA LYS A 179 3.94 19.30 20.57
C LYS A 179 3.11 20.54 20.92
N ASP A 180 2.88 21.39 19.93
CA ASP A 180 1.96 22.51 19.97
C ASP A 180 0.79 22.18 19.05
N LYS A 181 -0.40 22.69 19.39
CA LYS A 181 -1.64 22.59 18.61
C LYS A 181 -1.52 23.34 17.28
N ASP A 182 -0.55 22.98 16.45
CA ASP A 182 -0.38 23.54 15.12
C ASP A 182 -1.47 22.97 14.21
N HIS A 183 -2.64 23.59 14.32
CA HIS A 183 -3.81 23.32 13.50
C HIS A 183 -3.45 23.39 12.00
N ARG A 184 -2.39 24.12 11.61
CA ARG A 184 -1.92 24.17 10.22
C ARG A 184 -1.34 22.84 9.77
N THR A 185 -0.49 22.20 10.57
CA THR A 185 0.06 20.87 10.25
C THR A 185 -1.07 19.85 10.14
N ALA A 186 -1.98 19.79 11.13
CA ALA A 186 -3.12 18.89 11.10
C ALA A 186 -4.01 19.13 9.86
N ASN A 187 -4.39 20.38 9.58
CA ASN A 187 -5.21 20.73 8.41
C ASN A 187 -4.54 20.37 7.07
N THR A 188 -3.22 20.51 6.99
CA THR A 188 -2.47 20.16 5.78
C THR A 188 -2.49 18.65 5.54
N TRP A 189 -2.25 17.85 6.57
CA TRP A 189 -2.39 16.40 6.49
C TRP A 189 -3.83 15.96 6.22
N HIS A 190 -4.81 16.63 6.82
CA HIS A 190 -6.22 16.37 6.58
C HIS A 190 -6.60 16.54 5.11
N THR A 191 -5.99 17.52 4.44
CA THR A 191 -6.14 17.72 2.99
C THR A 191 -5.55 16.53 2.25
N LEU A 192 -4.29 16.16 2.51
CA LEU A 192 -3.63 15.02 1.88
C LEU A 192 -4.42 13.70 2.05
N VAL A 193 -4.86 13.40 3.27
CA VAL A 193 -5.60 12.17 3.58
C VAL A 193 -6.99 12.19 2.94
N ARG A 194 -7.65 13.35 2.85
CA ARG A 194 -8.92 13.49 2.13
C ARG A 194 -8.73 13.21 0.64
N GLU A 195 -7.71 13.78 0.01
CA GLU A 195 -7.44 13.52 -1.41
C GLU A 195 -7.17 12.02 -1.64
N MET A 196 -6.33 11.39 -0.82
CA MET A 196 -6.10 9.95 -0.88
C MET A 196 -7.42 9.16 -0.78
N HIS A 197 -8.27 9.51 0.18
CA HIS A 197 -9.56 8.85 0.37
C HIS A 197 -10.52 9.06 -0.81
N LEU A 198 -10.56 10.26 -1.39
CA LEU A 198 -11.36 10.55 -2.59
C LEU A 198 -10.91 9.69 -3.78
N PHE A 199 -9.60 9.53 -4.01
CA PHE A 199 -9.11 8.64 -5.07
C PHE A 199 -9.48 7.18 -4.83
N LEU A 200 -9.42 6.73 -3.57
CA LEU A 200 -9.84 5.37 -3.19
C LEU A 200 -11.36 5.16 -3.36
N LEU A 201 -12.18 6.19 -3.14
CA LEU A 201 -13.63 6.14 -3.35
C LEU A 201 -14.05 6.25 -4.83
N LEU A 202 -13.33 7.03 -5.65
CA LEU A 202 -13.66 7.19 -7.07
C LEU A 202 -13.56 5.85 -7.82
N LEU A 203 -12.64 4.97 -7.41
CA LEU A 203 -12.57 3.61 -7.94
C LEU A 203 -13.81 2.76 -7.65
N ARG A 204 -14.51 2.99 -6.54
CA ARG A 204 -15.77 2.29 -6.19
C ARG A 204 -16.86 2.57 -7.23
N ASN A 205 -16.90 3.78 -7.77
CA ASN A 205 -17.96 4.19 -8.69
C ASN A 205 -17.63 3.81 -10.15
N SER A 206 -16.34 3.64 -10.49
CA SER A 206 -15.91 3.23 -11.83
C SER A 206 -16.09 1.73 -12.10
N THR A 207 -15.97 0.88 -11.08
CA THR A 207 -16.13 -0.58 -11.22
C THR A 207 -17.59 -1.07 -11.17
N ASN A 208 -18.55 -0.16 -11.01
CA ASN A 208 -20.00 -0.45 -10.99
C ASN A 208 -20.72 0.12 -12.23
N SER A 209 -20.00 0.44 -13.30
CA SER A 209 -20.55 0.83 -14.61
C SER A 209 -20.12 -0.14 -15.70
#